data_AF-A0A4R1RNS3-F1
#
_entry.id   AF-A0A4R1RNS3-F1
#
_cell.length_a   1.000
_cell.length_b   1.000
_cell.length_c   1.000
_cell.angle_alpha   90.00
_cell.angle_beta   90.00
_cell.angle_gamma   90.00
#
_symmetry.space_group_name_H-M   'P 1'
#
loop_
_entity.id
_entity.type
_entity.pdbx_description
1 polymer ?
#
loop_
_entity_poly.entity_id
_entity_poly.type
_entity_poly.pdbx_seq_one_letter_code
_entity_poly.pdbx_strand_id
1 'polypeptide(L)' 'MSEFKQYRRKNVSEMRPYVKGETLDANVSISEADSKAGSPKVGDMIARNPKNHQDQWLVAKAYFEDNFEVVE' A
#
# COMPACT_ATOMS: atom_id res chain seq x y z
N MET A 1 20.63 -21.42 9.80
CA MET A 1 20.60 -19.98 10.10
C MET A 1 19.77 -19.32 9.02
N SER A 2 18.75 -18.56 9.38
CA SER A 2 17.89 -17.86 8.41
C SER A 2 18.72 -16.78 7.70
N GLU A 3 18.72 -16.78 6.36
CA GLU A 3 19.33 -15.72 5.54
C GLU A 3 18.59 -14.37 5.68
N PHE A 4 17.41 -14.38 6.31
CA PHE A 4 16.58 -13.21 6.50
C PHE A 4 17.04 -12.36 7.68
N LYS A 5 17.22 -11.06 7.43
CA LYS A 5 17.47 -10.04 8.45
C LYS A 5 16.23 -9.15 8.59
N GLN A 6 15.87 -8.83 9.83
CA GLN A 6 14.77 -7.89 10.10
C GLN A 6 15.28 -6.46 9.96
N TYR A 7 14.55 -5.64 9.21
CA TYR A 7 14.85 -4.23 9.01
C TYR A 7 13.64 -3.39 9.40
N ARG A 8 13.88 -2.28 10.10
CA ARG A 8 12.86 -1.25 10.33
C ARG A 8 12.87 -0.26 9.17
N ARG A 9 11.69 0.22 8.78
CA ARG A 9 11.57 1.31 7.81
C ARG A 9 12.18 2.58 8.41
N LYS A 10 13.02 3.29 7.66
CA LYS A 10 13.65 4.55 8.13
C LYS A 10 12.70 5.75 8.06
N ASN A 11 11.71 5.68 7.18
CA ASN A 11 10.79 6.76 6.86
C ASN A 11 9.35 6.33 7.14
N VAL A 12 8.48 7.33 7.32
CA VAL A 12 7.03 7.14 7.34
C VAL A 12 6.52 6.69 5.96
N SER A 13 5.37 6.02 5.95
CA SER A 13 4.70 5.60 4.72
C SER A 13 3.57 6.56 4.43
N GLU A 14 3.57 7.17 3.26
CA GLU A 14 2.44 7.99 2.81
C GLU A 14 1.40 7.09 2.16
N MET A 15 0.18 7.13 2.68
CA MET A 15 -0.93 6.34 2.15
C MET A 15 -2.21 7.17 2.16
N ARG A 16 -3.10 6.89 1.23
CA ARG A 16 -4.47 7.42 1.22
C ARG A 16 -5.48 6.28 1.05
N PRO A 17 -6.71 6.41 1.56
CA PRO A 17 -7.76 5.44 1.26
C PRO A 17 -8.08 5.44 -0.23
N TYR A 18 -8.36 4.25 -0.77
CA TYR A 18 -8.97 4.09 -2.07
C TYR A 18 -10.43 4.53 -2.05
N VAL A 19 -10.81 5.29 -3.07
CA VAL A 19 -12.17 5.80 -3.29
C VAL A 19 -12.85 4.94 -4.35
N LYS A 20 -13.95 4.29 -4.00
CA LYS A 20 -14.69 3.43 -4.95
C LYS A 20 -15.10 4.22 -6.20
N GLY A 21 -14.68 3.71 -7.36
CA GLY A 21 -14.99 4.31 -8.64
C GLY A 21 -14.00 5.39 -9.08
N GLU A 22 -12.93 5.64 -8.32
CA GLU A 22 -11.81 6.41 -8.84
C GLU A 22 -11.09 5.64 -9.96
N THR A 23 -10.56 6.38 -10.92
CA THR A 23 -9.63 5.81 -11.89
C THR A 23 -8.26 5.81 -11.23
N LEU A 24 -7.73 4.64 -10.90
CA LEU A 24 -6.37 4.54 -10.41
C LEU A 24 -5.39 4.95 -11.52
N ASP A 25 -4.34 5.67 -11.13
CA ASP A 25 -3.23 5.94 -12.03
C ASP A 25 -2.62 4.62 -12.53
N ALA A 26 -2.22 4.58 -13.79
CA ALA A 26 -1.57 3.42 -14.39
C ALA A 26 -0.27 3.00 -13.67
N ASN A 27 0.27 3.88 -12.82
CA ASN A 27 1.49 3.65 -12.05
C ASN A 27 1.23 2.95 -10.71
N VAL A 28 -0.02 2.68 -10.35
CA VAL A 28 -0.35 1.93 -9.13
C VAL A 28 -0.11 0.44 -9.36
N SER A 29 0.90 -0.09 -8.69
CA SER A 29 1.21 -1.51 -8.70
C SER A 29 0.20 -2.28 -7.84
N ILE A 30 -0.50 -3.21 -8.46
CA ILE A 30 -1.45 -4.12 -7.79
C ILE A 30 -0.94 -5.53 -8.00
N SER A 31 -0.81 -6.30 -6.91
CA SER A 31 -0.39 -7.69 -7.04
C SER A 31 -1.48 -8.54 -7.69
N GLU A 32 -1.09 -9.64 -8.34
CA GLU A 32 -2.06 -10.56 -8.94
C GLU A 32 -3.01 -11.15 -7.89
N ALA A 33 -2.51 -11.39 -6.67
CA ALA A 33 -3.31 -11.89 -5.56
C ALA A 33 -4.37 -10.87 -5.13
N ASP A 34 -3.99 -9.59 -5.00
CA ASP A 34 -4.93 -8.52 -4.65
C ASP A 34 -5.97 -8.32 -5.75
N SER A 35 -5.55 -8.35 -7.02
CA SER A 35 -6.46 -8.26 -8.17
C SER A 35 -7.48 -9.40 -8.17
N LYS A 36 -7.03 -10.64 -7.92
CA LYS A 36 -7.93 -11.82 -7.78
C LYS A 36 -8.86 -11.71 -6.56
N ALA A 37 -8.41 -11.05 -5.49
CA ALA A 37 -9.21 -10.79 -4.30
C ALA A 37 -10.20 -9.59 -4.45
N GLY A 38 -10.30 -9.03 -5.67
CA GLY A 38 -11.21 -7.95 -6.00
C GLY A 38 -10.75 -6.57 -5.57
N SER A 39 -9.44 -6.39 -5.31
CA SER A 39 -8.84 -5.08 -5.09
C SER A 39 -8.56 -4.38 -6.44
N PRO A 40 -8.65 -3.03 -6.49
CA PRO A 40 -8.88 -2.11 -5.38
C PRO A 40 -10.35 -2.07 -4.92
N LYS A 41 -10.56 -2.13 -3.61
CA LYS A 41 -11.89 -2.02 -2.98
C LYS A 41 -11.88 -1.07 -1.78
N VAL A 42 -13.07 -0.66 -1.35
CA VAL A 42 -13.24 0.27 -0.23
C VAL A 42 -12.50 -0.25 1.00
N GLY A 43 -11.64 0.61 1.56
CA GLY A 43 -10.80 0.30 2.72
C GLY A 43 -9.38 -0.12 2.37
N ASP A 44 -9.09 -0.48 1.12
CA ASP A 44 -7.71 -0.57 0.66
C ASP A 44 -7.05 0.81 0.68
N MET A 45 -5.73 0.82 0.79
CA MET A 45 -4.92 2.03 0.79
C MET A 45 -4.05 2.07 -0.46
N ILE A 46 -3.86 3.26 -1.01
CA ILE A 46 -2.88 3.53 -2.07
C ILE A 46 -1.68 4.17 -1.39
N ALA A 47 -0.59 3.41 -1.33
CA ALA A 47 0.68 3.87 -0.79
C ALA A 47 1.56 4.46 -1.91
N ARG A 48 2.42 5.41 -1.56
CA ARG A 48 3.40 5.99 -2.49
C ARG A 48 4.78 6.10 -1.88
N ASN A 49 5.78 6.16 -2.73
CA ASN A 49 7.15 6.44 -2.32
C ASN A 49 7.34 7.94 -2.08
N PRO A 50 7.71 8.41 -0.86
CA PRO A 50 7.87 9.84 -0.58
C PRO A 50 8.97 10.54 -1.39
N LYS A 51 9.88 9.77 -2.00
CA LYS A 51 10.94 10.30 -2.89
C LYS A 51 10.53 10.29 -4.36
N ASN A 52 9.53 9.49 -4.72
CA ASN A 52 9.01 9.38 -6.08
C ASN A 52 7.50 9.12 -6.03
N HIS A 53 6.69 10.19 -6.06
CA HIS A 53 5.23 10.05 -5.96
C HIS A 53 4.58 9.32 -7.15
N GLN A 54 5.32 9.03 -8.21
CA GLN A 54 4.84 8.20 -9.32
C GLN A 54 4.91 6.71 -8.98
N ASP A 55 5.76 6.31 -8.04
CA ASP A 55 5.87 4.94 -7.55
C ASP A 55 4.80 4.71 -6.48
N GLN A 56 3.71 4.05 -6.89
CA GLN A 56 2.54 3.80 -6.06
C GLN A 56 2.21 2.31 -6.05
N TRP A 57 1.66 1.84 -4.93
CA TRP A 57 1.22 0.45 -4.80
C TRP A 57 -0.02 0.33 -3.93
N LEU A 58 -0.81 -0.69 -4.21
CA LEU A 58 -1.96 -1.04 -3.39
C LEU A 58 -1.51 -1.74 -2.11
N VAL A 59 -2.12 -1.34 -0.99
CA VAL A 59 -1.99 -1.99 0.31
C VAL A 59 -3.39 -2.43 0.72
N ALA A 60 -3.57 -3.74 0.89
CA ALA A 60 -4.85 -4.29 1.31
C ALA A 60 -5.24 -3.76 2.70
N LYS A 61 -6.55 -3.53 2.90
CA LYS A 61 -7.09 -3.03 4.17
C LYS A 61 -6.53 -3.74 5.41
N ALA A 62 -6.58 -5.07 5.42
CA ALA A 62 -6.15 -5.87 6.57
C ALA A 62 -4.65 -5.64 6.88
N TYR A 63 -3.81 -5.62 5.85
CA TYR A 63 -2.38 -5.35 6.04
C TYR A 63 -2.15 -3.93 6.57
N PHE A 64 -2.94 -2.95 6.10
CA PHE A 64 -2.86 -1.58 6.62
C PHE A 64 -3.19 -1.52 8.11
N GLU A 65 -4.34 -2.07 8.52
CA GLU A 65 -4.81 -2.06 9.91
C GLU A 65 -3.87 -2.82 10.86
N ASP A 66 -3.23 -3.89 10.39
CA ASP A 66 -2.31 -4.71 11.20
C ASP A 66 -0.91 -4.10 11.36
N ASN A 67 -0.49 -3.19 10.48
CA ASN A 67 0.92 -2.76 10.39
C ASN A 67 1.14 -1.25 10.46
N PHE A 68 0.09 -0.42 10.41
CA PHE A 68 0.23 1.03 10.34
C PHE A 68 -0.66 1.75 11.33
N GLU A 69 -0.12 2.84 11.86
CA GLU A 69 -0.82 3.80 12.72
C GLU A 69 -0.61 5.21 12.15
N VAL A 70 -1.54 6.11 12.45
CA VAL A 70 -1.39 7.52 12.07
C VAL A 70 -0.24 8.13 12.88
N VAL A 71 0.65 8.85 12.20
CA VAL A 71 1.71 9.60 12.85
C VAL A 71 1.13 10.94 13.31
N GLU A 72 1.15 11.20 14.62
CA GLU A 72 0.82 12.50 15.22
C GLU A 72 1.95 13.54 15.06
#